data_AF-A0A673MHD6-F1
#
_entry.id   AF-A0A673MHD6-F1
#
_cell.length_a   1.000
_cell.length_b   1.000
_cell.length_c   1.000
_cell.angle_alpha   90.00
_cell.angle_beta   90.00
_cell.angle_gamma   90.00
#
_symmetry.space_group_name_H-M   'P 1'
#
loop_
_entity.id
_entity.type
_entity.pdbx_description
1 polymer ?
#
loop_
_entity_poly.entity_id
_entity_poly.type
_entity_poly.pdbx_seq_one_letter_code
_entity_poly.pdbx_strand_id
1 'polypeptide(L)'
;MATMFQNMFPSINVHKLNLNSIKRCVLLNYDPVSQEVEFRHYSLKVVPVGMSRGVKKLMQEKFPNMSKLEDISELLMKGVNLSESEAEQDGDHNITELPQVYSGRGNMASQQSAVRLTEIGPRMTLQLVKIVEGMGEGKVLYHSFVSKTGEELQEMLNRKEARLKEKEERKRKQEQNIALKKEKRDQNKKRSLDGINRKRQQEGQVSDDEVEDPGKPEDQAPAEESEDEAEYYRQAVGEEPDEGIVSYQIICEVLPLQFALVLICSLTP
;
A
#
# COMPACT_ATOMS: atom_id res chain seq x y z
N MET A 1 -13.04 -16.51 -2.98
CA MET A 1 -11.67 -15.94 -2.90
C MET A 1 -11.24 -15.21 -4.17
N ALA A 2 -11.54 -15.72 -5.37
CA ALA A 2 -11.12 -15.08 -6.64
C ALA A 2 -11.45 -13.58 -6.74
N THR A 3 -12.68 -13.17 -6.41
CA THR A 3 -13.12 -11.76 -6.44
C THR A 3 -12.30 -10.85 -5.51
N MET A 4 -11.81 -11.36 -4.39
CA MET A 4 -10.94 -10.60 -3.48
C MET A 4 -9.65 -10.19 -4.18
N PHE A 5 -8.96 -11.17 -4.79
CA PHE A 5 -7.72 -10.91 -5.50
C PHE A 5 -7.92 -10.06 -6.75
N GLN A 6 -9.04 -10.22 -7.47
CA GLN A 6 -9.37 -9.35 -8.60
C GLN A 6 -9.54 -7.89 -8.16
N ASN A 7 -10.15 -7.65 -7.00
CA ASN A 7 -10.36 -6.29 -6.48
C ASN A 7 -9.13 -5.69 -5.79
N MET A 8 -8.10 -6.48 -5.48
CA MET A 8 -6.82 -5.97 -4.98
C MET A 8 -6.02 -5.25 -6.06
N PHE A 9 -6.26 -5.57 -7.33
CA PHE A 9 -5.56 -4.96 -8.46
C PHE A 9 -6.54 -4.15 -9.32
N PRO A 10 -6.06 -3.11 -10.02
CA PRO A 10 -6.89 -2.37 -10.96
C PRO A 10 -7.49 -3.32 -12.01
N SER A 11 -8.74 -3.08 -12.41
CA SER A 11 -9.36 -3.87 -13.47
C SER A 11 -8.67 -3.65 -14.82
N ILE A 12 -8.53 -4.73 -15.59
CA ILE A 12 -7.69 -4.80 -16.78
C ILE A 12 -8.58 -5.03 -18.00
N ASN A 13 -8.55 -4.12 -18.97
CA ASN A 13 -9.38 -4.18 -20.18
C ASN A 13 -8.56 -4.65 -21.38
N VAL A 14 -8.69 -5.91 -21.80
CA VAL A 14 -7.86 -6.56 -22.85
C VAL A 14 -7.65 -5.70 -24.11
N HIS A 15 -8.67 -4.96 -24.56
CA HIS A 15 -8.61 -4.17 -25.79
C HIS A 15 -7.86 -2.84 -25.69
N LYS A 16 -7.73 -2.25 -24.49
CA LYS A 16 -7.12 -0.92 -24.30
C LYS A 16 -5.75 -0.98 -23.62
N LEU A 17 -5.25 -2.18 -23.34
CA LEU A 17 -3.98 -2.35 -22.65
C LEU A 17 -2.82 -2.04 -23.58
N ASN A 18 -1.83 -1.37 -22.99
CA ASN A 18 -0.52 -1.22 -23.58
C ASN A 18 0.37 -2.34 -23.06
N LEU A 19 0.89 -3.19 -23.95
CA LEU A 19 1.74 -4.29 -23.52
C LEU A 19 3.02 -3.80 -22.82
N ASN A 20 3.51 -2.59 -23.11
CA ASN A 20 4.72 -2.03 -22.50
C ASN A 20 4.62 -1.78 -20.99
N SER A 21 3.40 -1.60 -20.46
CA SER A 21 3.20 -1.44 -19.01
C SER A 21 3.21 -2.77 -18.27
N ILE A 22 2.98 -3.88 -18.96
CA ILE A 22 2.89 -5.22 -18.37
C ILE A 22 4.30 -5.82 -18.32
N LYS A 23 4.95 -5.64 -17.17
CA LYS A 23 6.30 -6.18 -16.89
C LYS A 23 6.30 -7.26 -15.81
N ARG A 24 5.22 -7.37 -15.05
CA ARG A 24 5.10 -8.25 -13.88
C ARG A 24 3.80 -9.01 -13.91
N CYS A 25 3.85 -10.29 -13.57
CA CYS A 25 2.66 -11.10 -13.35
C CYS A 25 2.72 -11.82 -12.01
N VAL A 26 1.54 -11.98 -11.41
CA VAL A 26 1.34 -12.80 -10.23
C VAL A 26 0.56 -14.03 -10.64
N LEU A 27 1.06 -15.20 -10.26
CA LEU A 27 0.40 -16.48 -10.42
C LEU A 27 -0.13 -16.92 -9.05
N LEU A 28 -1.42 -17.27 -9.03
CA LEU A 28 -2.10 -17.86 -7.88
C LEU A 28 -2.49 -19.28 -8.27
N ASN A 29 -1.87 -20.28 -7.68
CA ASN A 29 -2.27 -21.67 -7.85
C ASN A 29 -3.07 -22.11 -6.62
N TYR A 30 -4.27 -22.65 -6.82
CA TYR A 30 -5.10 -23.17 -5.73
C TYR A 30 -5.24 -24.67 -5.89
N ASP A 31 -4.81 -25.42 -4.88
CA ASP A 31 -5.05 -26.86 -4.82
C ASP A 31 -6.32 -27.14 -4.02
N PRO A 32 -7.36 -27.74 -4.62
CA PRO A 32 -8.60 -28.05 -3.93
C PRO A 32 -8.44 -29.11 -2.83
N VAL A 33 -7.40 -29.94 -2.86
CA VAL A 33 -7.20 -31.02 -1.89
C VAL A 33 -6.58 -30.49 -0.60
N SER A 34 -5.45 -29.78 -0.70
CA SER A 34 -4.77 -29.18 0.45
C SER A 34 -5.42 -27.87 0.93
N GLN A 35 -6.27 -27.25 0.11
CA GLN A 35 -6.84 -25.92 0.33
C GLN A 35 -5.77 -24.81 0.46
N GLU A 36 -4.58 -25.04 -0.10
CA GLU A 36 -3.48 -24.08 -0.12
C GLU A 36 -3.51 -23.25 -1.40
N VAL A 37 -3.15 -21.97 -1.26
CA VAL A 37 -2.95 -21.02 -2.35
C VAL A 37 -1.46 -20.72 -2.44
N GLU A 38 -0.82 -21.16 -3.51
CA GLU A 38 0.54 -20.72 -3.82
C GLU A 38 0.50 -19.34 -4.49
N PHE A 39 1.20 -18.39 -3.89
CA PHE A 39 1.43 -17.07 -4.44
C PHE A 39 2.85 -16.98 -4.99
N ARG A 40 2.96 -16.73 -6.29
CA ARG A 40 4.25 -16.58 -6.99
C ARG A 40 4.27 -15.31 -7.84
N HIS A 41 5.36 -14.56 -7.77
CA HIS A 41 5.54 -13.30 -8.50
C HIS A 41 6.69 -13.41 -9.51
N TYR A 42 6.35 -13.21 -10.78
CA TYR A 42 7.26 -13.30 -11.92
C TYR A 42 7.42 -11.95 -12.63
N SER A 43 8.62 -11.69 -13.12
CA SER A 43 8.91 -10.73 -14.18
C SER A 43 8.63 -11.36 -15.53
N LEU A 44 8.03 -10.61 -16.45
CA LEU A 44 7.92 -11.00 -17.84
C LEU A 44 9.07 -10.39 -18.66
N LYS A 45 9.69 -11.22 -19.50
CA LYS A 45 10.66 -10.81 -20.50
C LYS A 45 10.26 -11.39 -21.86
N VAL A 46 9.98 -10.52 -22.81
CA VAL A 46 9.65 -10.91 -24.18
C VAL A 46 10.93 -10.94 -25.01
N VAL A 47 11.21 -12.09 -25.64
CA VAL A 47 12.39 -12.30 -26.49
C VAL A 47 11.90 -12.57 -27.92
N PRO A 48 12.38 -11.86 -28.93
CA PRO A 48 11.96 -12.10 -30.30
C PRO A 48 12.50 -13.46 -30.78
N VAL A 49 11.64 -14.26 -31.41
CA VAL A 49 11.99 -15.55 -32.00
C VAL A 49 11.74 -15.52 -33.51
N GLY A 50 12.46 -16.34 -34.28
CA GLY A 50 12.37 -16.34 -35.75
C GLY A 50 13.34 -15.40 -36.47
N MET A 51 14.29 -14.76 -35.75
CA MET A 51 15.41 -14.04 -36.34
C MET A 51 16.70 -14.86 -36.22
N SER A 52 17.56 -14.82 -37.23
CA SER A 52 18.86 -15.50 -37.14
C SER A 52 19.73 -14.89 -36.02
N ARG A 53 20.58 -15.71 -35.39
CA ARG A 53 21.47 -15.29 -34.29
C ARG A 53 22.34 -14.09 -34.66
N GLY A 54 22.77 -14.00 -35.92
CA GLY A 54 23.52 -12.86 -36.46
C GLY A 54 22.71 -11.55 -36.46
N VAL A 55 21.43 -11.61 -36.86
CA VAL A 55 20.53 -10.44 -36.84
C VAL A 55 20.25 -9.99 -35.40
N LYS A 56 20.03 -10.94 -34.47
CA LYS A 56 19.82 -10.63 -33.05
C LYS A 56 21.00 -9.89 -32.42
N LYS A 57 22.25 -10.25 -32.79
CA LYS A 57 23.46 -9.53 -32.36
C LYS A 57 23.64 -8.19 -33.08
N LEU A 58 23.25 -8.08 -34.35
CA LEU A 58 23.29 -6.82 -35.10
C LEU A 58 22.34 -5.77 -34.51
N MET A 59 21.22 -6.20 -33.92
CA MET A 59 20.29 -5.33 -33.21
C MET A 59 20.81 -4.87 -31.82
N GLN A 60 21.97 -5.34 -31.35
CA GLN A 60 22.58 -4.86 -30.11
C GLN A 60 23.37 -3.56 -30.38
N GLU A 61 23.37 -2.61 -29.43
CA GLU A 61 24.10 -1.34 -29.56
C GLU A 61 25.62 -1.51 -29.77
N LYS A 62 26.17 -2.64 -29.31
CA LYS A 62 27.58 -2.95 -29.44
C LYS A 62 27.80 -3.82 -30.67
N PHE A 63 28.15 -3.17 -31.78
CA PHE A 63 28.52 -3.87 -33.00
C PHE A 63 29.80 -4.70 -32.75
N PRO A 64 29.82 -5.99 -33.16
CA PRO A 64 31.04 -6.77 -33.15
C PRO A 64 32.06 -6.21 -34.14
N ASN A 65 33.35 -6.42 -33.89
CA ASN A 65 34.42 -5.98 -34.78
C ASN A 65 34.30 -6.66 -36.16
N MET A 66 33.94 -5.89 -37.18
CA MET A 66 33.71 -6.34 -38.56
C MET A 66 35.01 -6.51 -39.37
N SER A 67 36.16 -6.10 -38.83
CA SER A 67 37.45 -6.12 -39.54
C SER A 67 37.98 -7.52 -39.87
N LYS A 68 37.35 -8.58 -39.33
CA LYS A 68 37.73 -9.99 -39.54
C LYS A 68 36.78 -10.72 -40.49
N LEU A 69 35.77 -10.04 -41.02
CA LEU A 69 34.74 -10.61 -41.87
C LEU A 69 34.89 -10.04 -43.27
N GLU A 70 34.89 -10.91 -44.27
CA GLU A 70 35.02 -10.51 -45.68
C GLU A 70 33.65 -10.11 -46.27
N ASP A 71 32.55 -10.66 -45.75
CA ASP A 71 31.19 -10.40 -46.22
C ASP A 71 30.14 -10.38 -45.09
N ILE A 72 29.03 -9.67 -45.32
CA ILE A 72 27.86 -9.60 -44.41
C ILE A 72 27.21 -10.99 -44.28
N SER A 73 27.25 -11.79 -45.35
CA SER A 73 26.78 -13.18 -45.33
C SER A 73 27.54 -14.01 -44.29
N GLU A 74 28.84 -13.76 -44.10
CA GLU A 74 29.68 -14.43 -43.11
C GLU A 74 29.28 -14.02 -41.68
N LEU A 75 28.84 -12.79 -41.45
CA LEU A 75 28.28 -12.37 -40.15
C LEU A 75 26.98 -13.12 -39.81
N LEU A 76 26.10 -13.29 -40.81
CA LEU A 76 24.80 -13.94 -40.65
C LEU A 76 24.92 -15.47 -40.53
N MET A 77 25.83 -16.08 -41.28
CA MET A 77 26.04 -17.53 -41.32
C MET A 77 27.00 -18.03 -40.23
N LYS A 78 28.12 -17.33 -40.00
CA LYS A 78 29.20 -17.79 -39.12
C LYS A 78 29.06 -17.31 -37.68
N GLY A 79 28.13 -16.38 -37.42
CA GLY A 79 27.77 -15.91 -36.08
C GLY A 79 28.99 -15.74 -35.19
N VAL A 80 29.86 -14.77 -35.48
CA VAL A 80 31.16 -14.63 -34.79
C VAL A 80 31.01 -14.81 -33.28
N ASN A 81 31.66 -15.87 -32.76
CA ASN A 81 31.66 -16.34 -31.38
C ASN A 81 30.28 -16.74 -30.82
N LEU A 82 29.66 -17.77 -31.41
CA LEU A 82 28.60 -18.53 -30.73
C LEU A 82 29.23 -19.43 -29.67
N SER A 83 29.37 -18.91 -28.45
CA SER A 83 29.35 -19.81 -27.29
C SER A 83 27.98 -20.47 -27.28
N GLU A 84 27.93 -21.80 -27.40
CA GLU A 84 26.70 -22.61 -27.55
C GLU A 84 25.78 -22.59 -26.31
N SER A 85 26.04 -21.73 -25.33
CA SER A 85 25.34 -21.73 -24.05
C SER A 85 24.00 -20.98 -24.04
N GLU A 86 23.60 -20.31 -25.13
CA GLU A 86 22.22 -19.86 -25.34
C GLU A 86 21.52 -20.82 -26.33
N ALA A 87 21.23 -22.04 -25.88
CA ALA A 87 20.24 -22.85 -26.57
C ALA A 87 18.92 -22.09 -26.57
N GLU A 88 18.28 -21.97 -27.74
CA GLU A 88 16.89 -21.55 -27.84
C GLU A 88 16.04 -22.69 -27.25
N GLN A 89 15.99 -22.74 -25.92
CA GLN A 89 15.25 -23.72 -25.13
C GLN A 89 13.79 -23.29 -24.95
N ASP A 90 13.33 -22.34 -25.75
CA ASP A 90 11.94 -21.92 -25.77
C ASP A 90 11.21 -22.91 -26.69
N GLY A 91 10.61 -23.96 -26.10
CA GLY A 91 9.80 -24.90 -26.87
C GLY A 91 8.61 -24.22 -27.53
N ASP A 92 8.02 -24.86 -28.56
CA ASP A 92 6.92 -24.29 -29.37
C ASP A 92 5.75 -23.76 -28.54
N HIS A 93 5.51 -24.34 -27.36
CA HIS A 93 4.48 -23.93 -26.40
C HIS A 93 4.66 -22.51 -25.85
N ASN A 94 5.86 -21.92 -25.98
CA ASN A 94 6.21 -20.63 -25.41
C ASN A 94 6.27 -19.51 -26.46
N ILE A 95 6.02 -19.84 -27.73
CA ILE A 95 6.08 -18.92 -28.88
C ILE A 95 4.68 -18.35 -29.13
N THR A 96 4.58 -17.02 -29.18
CA THR A 96 3.32 -16.30 -29.44
C THR A 96 3.53 -15.13 -30.40
N GLU A 97 2.51 -14.77 -31.17
CA GLU A 97 2.53 -13.57 -32.00
C GLU A 97 2.16 -12.34 -31.17
N LEU A 98 3.00 -11.30 -31.21
CA LEU A 98 2.75 -10.06 -30.47
C LEU A 98 1.69 -9.20 -31.17
N PRO A 99 0.58 -8.82 -30.51
CA PRO A 99 -0.44 -7.97 -31.13
C PRO A 99 -0.04 -6.48 -31.15
N GLN A 100 0.93 -6.06 -30.32
CA GLN A 100 1.42 -4.69 -30.24
C GLN A 100 2.94 -4.68 -30.07
N VAL A 101 3.57 -3.53 -30.36
CA VAL A 101 5.00 -3.33 -30.14
C VAL A 101 5.32 -3.41 -28.65
N TYR A 102 6.26 -4.27 -28.28
CA TYR A 102 6.73 -4.45 -26.91
C TYR A 102 8.09 -3.79 -26.70
N SER A 103 8.38 -3.38 -25.47
CA SER A 103 9.60 -2.69 -25.07
C SER A 103 10.77 -3.67 -25.15
N GLY A 104 11.55 -3.60 -26.22
CA GLY A 104 12.69 -4.46 -26.46
C GLY A 104 13.13 -4.39 -27.91
N ARG A 105 14.44 -4.45 -28.15
CA ARG A 105 14.99 -4.43 -29.52
C ARG A 105 14.58 -5.69 -30.24
N GLY A 106 13.85 -5.55 -31.36
CA GLY A 106 13.39 -6.66 -32.18
C GLY A 106 11.97 -7.15 -31.89
N ASN A 107 11.23 -6.55 -30.95
CA ASN A 107 9.86 -6.94 -30.63
C ASN A 107 8.84 -6.05 -31.37
N MET A 108 8.68 -6.26 -32.68
CA MET A 108 7.66 -5.52 -33.46
C MET A 108 6.28 -6.16 -33.36
N ALA A 109 5.24 -5.40 -33.68
CA ALA A 109 3.89 -5.93 -33.82
C ALA A 109 3.85 -7.01 -34.92
N SER A 110 3.05 -8.06 -34.68
CA SER A 110 2.86 -9.22 -35.56
C SER A 110 4.09 -10.09 -35.80
N GLN A 111 5.14 -9.95 -34.98
CA GLN A 111 6.29 -10.86 -34.98
C GLN A 111 6.13 -11.94 -33.91
N GLN A 112 6.73 -13.10 -34.17
CA GLN A 112 6.79 -14.18 -33.20
C GLN A 112 7.77 -13.80 -32.08
N SER A 113 7.33 -13.95 -30.84
CA SER A 113 8.16 -13.73 -29.66
C SER A 113 7.86 -14.77 -28.59
N ALA A 114 8.89 -15.19 -27.88
CA ALA A 114 8.79 -16.07 -26.74
C ALA A 114 8.68 -15.26 -25.45
N VAL A 115 7.81 -15.71 -24.54
CA VAL A 115 7.63 -15.08 -23.23
C VAL A 115 8.42 -15.87 -22.18
N ARG A 116 9.40 -15.22 -21.56
CA ARG A 116 10.19 -15.80 -20.48
C ARG A 116 9.77 -15.20 -19.14
N LEU A 117 9.58 -16.07 -18.15
CA LEU A 117 9.25 -15.67 -16.78
C LEU A 117 10.50 -15.77 -15.90
N THR A 118 10.72 -14.79 -15.04
CA THR A 118 11.79 -14.83 -14.03
C THR A 118 11.18 -14.56 -12.67
N GLU A 119 11.36 -15.46 -11.71
CA GLU A 119 10.84 -15.27 -10.35
C GLU A 119 11.53 -14.07 -9.69
N ILE A 120 10.76 -13.05 -9.30
CA ILE A 120 11.28 -11.87 -8.57
C ILE A 120 10.95 -11.98 -7.09
N GLY A 121 9.69 -12.27 -6.77
CA GLY A 121 9.08 -11.92 -5.50
C GLY A 121 8.81 -13.10 -4.56
N PRO A 122 8.24 -12.81 -3.38
CA PRO A 122 8.10 -13.77 -2.30
C PRO A 122 7.30 -14.98 -2.76
N ARG A 123 7.82 -16.16 -2.42
CA ARG A 123 7.14 -17.44 -2.62
C ARG A 123 6.36 -17.72 -1.34
N MET A 124 5.04 -17.66 -1.42
CA MET A 124 4.18 -17.88 -0.25
C MET A 124 3.21 -19.01 -0.53
N THR A 125 2.96 -19.83 0.48
CA THR A 125 1.86 -20.78 0.55
C THR A 125 0.90 -20.27 1.61
N LEU A 126 -0.32 -19.95 1.20
CA LEU A 126 -1.34 -19.36 2.07
C LEU A 126 -2.48 -20.35 2.26
N GLN A 127 -2.97 -20.48 3.49
CA GLN A 127 -4.16 -21.28 3.79
C GLN A 127 -5.26 -20.39 4.38
N LEU A 128 -6.50 -20.62 3.98
CA LEU A 128 -7.64 -19.87 4.49
C LEU A 128 -7.99 -20.32 5.91
N VAL A 129 -7.65 -19.50 6.90
CA VAL A 129 -7.97 -19.80 8.31
C VAL A 129 -9.32 -19.22 8.71
N LYS A 130 -9.58 -17.94 8.41
CA LYS A 130 -10.73 -17.21 8.93
C LYS A 130 -11.16 -16.08 7.99
N ILE A 131 -12.46 -15.90 7.78
CA ILE A 131 -13.05 -14.75 7.09
C ILE A 131 -13.78 -13.89 8.12
N VAL A 132 -13.44 -12.61 8.17
CA VAL A 132 -14.03 -11.62 9.07
C VAL A 132 -14.61 -10.49 8.24
N GLU A 133 -15.74 -9.95 8.67
CA GLU A 133 -16.33 -8.75 8.10
C GLU A 133 -15.52 -7.49 8.48
N GLY A 134 -15.31 -6.58 7.53
CA GLY A 134 -14.59 -5.34 7.77
C GLY A 134 -13.10 -5.52 8.09
N MET A 135 -12.53 -4.57 8.84
CA MET A 135 -11.11 -4.54 9.19
C MET A 135 -10.85 -5.26 10.53
N GLY A 136 -10.97 -6.59 10.54
CA GLY A 136 -10.56 -7.43 11.68
C GLY A 136 -11.46 -7.33 12.92
N GLU A 137 -12.37 -6.36 12.99
CA GLU A 137 -13.26 -6.17 14.12
C GLU A 137 -14.68 -6.70 13.89
N GLY A 138 -15.07 -7.05 12.66
CA GLY A 138 -16.44 -7.47 12.39
C GLY A 138 -16.75 -8.91 12.76
N LYS A 139 -17.91 -9.36 12.28
CA LYS A 139 -18.41 -10.71 12.50
C LYS A 139 -17.53 -11.72 11.77
N VAL A 140 -17.24 -12.85 12.44
CA VAL A 140 -16.58 -13.99 11.80
C VAL A 140 -17.59 -14.72 10.93
N LEU A 141 -17.33 -14.81 9.63
CA LEU A 141 -18.20 -15.49 8.67
C LEU A 141 -17.77 -16.94 8.43
N TYR A 142 -16.46 -17.20 8.46
CA TYR A 142 -15.90 -18.53 8.23
C TYR A 142 -14.66 -18.73 9.11
N HIS A 143 -14.44 -19.96 9.54
CA HIS A 143 -13.23 -20.40 10.23
C HIS A 143 -12.97 -21.88 9.93
N SER A 144 -11.73 -22.22 9.57
CA SER A 144 -11.33 -23.59 9.20
C SER A 144 -11.40 -24.56 10.39
N PHE A 145 -10.79 -24.20 11.52
CA PHE A 145 -10.63 -25.10 12.67
C PHE A 145 -11.77 -25.06 13.70
N VAL A 146 -12.45 -23.92 13.88
CA VAL A 146 -13.41 -23.69 14.98
C VAL A 146 -14.70 -23.11 14.43
N SER A 147 -15.71 -23.96 14.26
CA SER A 147 -17.07 -23.54 13.94
C SER A 147 -17.82 -23.20 15.22
N LYS A 148 -18.16 -21.92 15.41
CA LYS A 148 -19.04 -21.49 16.51
C LYS A 148 -20.50 -21.73 16.14
N THR A 149 -21.31 -22.13 17.11
CA THR A 149 -22.76 -22.25 16.91
C THR A 149 -23.39 -20.87 16.80
N GLY A 150 -24.60 -20.79 16.21
CA GLY A 150 -25.29 -19.51 16.00
C GLY A 150 -25.57 -18.73 17.30
N GLU A 151 -25.81 -19.45 18.39
CA GLU A 151 -26.09 -18.87 19.72
C GLU A 151 -24.84 -18.23 20.34
N GLU A 152 -23.70 -18.93 20.33
CA GLU A 152 -22.41 -18.36 20.77
C GLU A 152 -22.02 -17.11 19.98
N LEU A 153 -22.40 -17.09 18.70
CA LEU A 153 -22.13 -15.96 17.81
C LEU A 153 -22.99 -14.75 18.18
N GLN A 154 -24.26 -14.95 18.53
CA GLN A 154 -25.14 -13.89 19.05
C GLN A 154 -24.69 -13.37 20.41
N GLU A 155 -24.29 -14.25 21.33
CA GLU A 155 -23.78 -13.84 22.64
C GLU A 155 -22.52 -12.96 22.51
N MET A 156 -21.60 -13.32 21.61
CA MET A 156 -20.43 -12.49 21.33
C MET A 156 -20.80 -11.12 20.75
N LEU A 157 -21.79 -11.05 19.85
CA LEU A 157 -22.27 -9.79 19.28
C LEU A 157 -22.88 -8.91 20.39
N ASN A 158 -23.74 -9.48 21.23
CA ASN A 158 -24.36 -8.78 22.35
C ASN A 158 -23.31 -8.26 23.34
N ARG A 159 -22.28 -9.08 23.66
CA ARG A 159 -21.16 -8.67 24.52
C ARG A 159 -20.37 -7.51 23.89
N LYS A 160 -20.14 -7.55 22.57
CA LYS A 160 -19.45 -6.47 21.85
C LYS A 160 -20.27 -5.19 21.85
N GLU A 161 -21.57 -5.27 21.60
CA GLU A 161 -22.48 -4.12 21.61
C GLU A 161 -22.57 -3.49 23.01
N ALA A 162 -22.65 -4.31 24.06
CA ALA A 162 -22.62 -3.84 25.44
C ALA A 162 -21.32 -3.08 25.76
N ARG A 163 -20.16 -3.63 25.34
CA ARG A 163 -18.86 -2.96 25.52
C ARG A 163 -18.78 -1.64 24.75
N LEU A 164 -19.35 -1.58 23.55
CA LEU A 164 -19.37 -0.35 22.75
C LEU A 164 -20.23 0.73 23.40
N LYS A 165 -21.43 0.38 23.89
CA LYS A 165 -22.32 1.28 24.63
C LYS A 165 -21.64 1.81 25.89
N GLU A 166 -20.97 0.95 26.66
CA GLU A 166 -20.24 1.38 27.86
C GLU A 166 -19.11 2.36 27.51
N LYS A 167 -18.38 2.12 26.42
CA LYS A 167 -17.32 3.03 25.95
C LYS A 167 -17.89 4.38 25.51
N GLU A 168 -19.02 4.41 24.80
CA GLU A 168 -19.71 5.64 24.42
C GLU A 168 -20.23 6.42 25.62
N GLU A 169 -20.80 5.73 26.62
CA GLU A 169 -21.25 6.37 27.85
C GLU A 169 -20.09 6.98 28.64
N ARG A 170 -18.95 6.28 28.72
CA ARG A 170 -17.73 6.80 29.35
C ARG A 170 -17.25 8.06 28.62
N LYS A 171 -17.19 8.03 27.29
CA LYS A 171 -16.78 9.19 26.47
C LYS A 171 -17.74 10.36 26.64
N ARG A 172 -19.05 10.13 26.63
CA ARG A 172 -20.07 11.17 26.83
C ARG A 172 -19.95 11.84 28.21
N LYS A 173 -19.73 11.05 29.26
CA LYS A 173 -19.51 11.58 30.61
C LYS A 173 -18.22 12.41 30.67
N GLN A 174 -17.16 11.94 30.01
CA GLN A 174 -15.89 12.66 29.93
C GLN A 174 -16.04 14.01 29.21
N GLU A 175 -16.70 14.03 28.06
CA GLU A 175 -16.98 15.26 27.30
C GLU A 175 -17.81 16.25 28.11
N GLN A 176 -18.84 15.79 28.84
CA GLN A 176 -19.63 16.63 29.73
C GLN A 176 -18.79 17.23 30.88
N ASN A 177 -17.91 16.43 31.49
CA ASN A 177 -17.04 16.90 32.56
C ASN A 177 -16.03 17.93 32.06
N ILE A 178 -15.45 17.72 30.87
CA ILE A 178 -14.54 18.67 30.22
C ILE A 178 -15.28 19.97 29.91
N ALA A 179 -16.49 19.90 29.34
CA ALA A 179 -17.31 21.07 29.04
C ALA A 179 -17.66 21.87 30.31
N LEU A 180 -18.11 21.21 31.38
CA LEU A 180 -18.40 21.87 32.66
C LEU A 180 -17.14 22.48 33.29
N LYS A 181 -15.98 21.83 33.17
CA LYS A 181 -14.71 22.37 33.67
C LYS A 181 -14.27 23.60 32.86
N LYS A 182 -14.44 23.57 31.53
CA LYS A 182 -14.17 24.70 30.64
C LYS A 182 -15.08 25.89 30.96
N GLU A 183 -16.38 25.65 31.12
CA GLU A 183 -17.34 26.71 31.46
C GLU A 183 -17.02 27.35 32.83
N LYS A 184 -16.68 26.54 33.84
CA LYS A 184 -16.22 27.07 35.14
C LYS A 184 -14.92 27.87 35.02
N ARG A 185 -13.96 27.43 34.20
CA ARG A 185 -12.71 28.18 33.91
C ARG A 185 -13.01 29.52 33.26
N ASP A 186 -13.93 29.56 32.30
CA ASP A 186 -14.36 30.78 31.61
C ASP A 186 -15.12 31.74 32.53
N GLN A 187 -16.03 31.23 33.37
CA GLN A 187 -16.73 32.03 34.37
C GLN A 187 -15.75 32.62 35.40
N ASN A 188 -14.78 31.84 35.88
CA ASN A 188 -13.74 32.34 36.79
C ASN A 188 -12.85 33.39 36.11
N LYS A 189 -12.49 33.20 34.83
CA LYS A 189 -11.72 34.18 34.04
C LYS A 189 -12.49 35.49 33.88
N LYS A 190 -13.80 35.44 33.56
CA LYS A 190 -14.67 36.63 33.50
C LYS A 190 -14.76 37.36 34.84
N ARG A 191 -15.02 36.62 35.93
CA ARG A 191 -15.08 37.20 37.29
C ARG A 191 -13.76 37.85 37.71
N SER A 192 -12.62 37.26 37.32
CA SER A 192 -11.29 37.83 37.59
C SER A 192 -11.06 39.13 36.81
N LEU A 193 -11.38 39.14 35.50
CA LEU A 193 -11.30 40.33 34.65
C LEU A 193 -12.20 41.48 35.15
N ASP A 194 -13.42 41.17 35.58
CA ASP A 194 -14.33 42.15 36.16
C ASP A 194 -13.79 42.73 37.48
N GLY A 195 -13.13 41.91 38.29
CA GLY A 195 -12.46 42.36 39.51
C GLY A 195 -11.31 43.33 39.24
N ILE A 196 -10.46 43.03 38.25
CA ILE A 196 -9.37 43.91 37.81
C ILE A 196 -9.93 45.22 37.25
N ASN A 197 -10.95 45.16 36.40
CA ASN A 197 -11.59 46.35 35.82
C ASN A 197 -12.21 47.26 36.89
N ARG A 198 -12.88 46.68 37.91
CA ARG A 198 -13.43 47.46 39.03
C ARG A 198 -12.35 48.11 39.88
N LYS A 199 -11.24 47.42 40.15
CA LYS A 199 -10.09 48.01 40.87
C LYS A 199 -9.47 49.17 40.07
N ARG A 200 -9.31 48.99 38.75
CA ARG A 200 -8.81 50.03 37.83
C ARG A 200 -9.72 51.27 37.74
N GLN A 201 -11.01 51.14 38.03
CA GLN A 201 -11.95 52.27 38.07
C GLN A 201 -12.00 52.99 39.43
N GLN A 202 -11.67 52.30 40.53
CA GLN A 202 -11.64 52.89 41.88
C GLN A 202 -10.30 53.57 42.20
N GLU A 203 -9.19 53.04 41.71
CA GLU A 203 -7.89 53.72 41.74
C GLU A 203 -7.83 54.70 40.56
N GLY A 204 -8.26 55.94 40.80
CA GLY A 204 -8.24 57.01 39.80
C GLY A 204 -6.88 57.13 39.12
N GLN A 205 -6.89 56.94 37.80
CA GLN A 205 -5.93 57.38 36.79
C GLN A 205 -4.63 57.98 37.35
N VAL A 206 -3.64 57.12 37.65
CA VAL A 206 -2.23 57.53 37.63
C VAL A 206 -1.67 57.14 36.27
N SER A 207 -1.06 58.13 35.64
CA SER A 207 -0.42 58.17 34.33
C SER A 207 0.31 56.90 33.91
N ASP A 208 -0.05 56.43 32.72
CA ASP A 208 0.69 55.47 31.89
C ASP A 208 1.76 56.25 31.12
N ASP A 209 2.92 56.46 31.75
CA ASP A 209 4.17 56.79 31.06
C ASP A 209 5.19 55.70 31.38
N GLU A 210 5.62 55.02 30.32
CA GLU A 210 6.78 54.13 30.20
C GLU A 210 6.88 52.94 31.19
N VAL A 211 6.21 51.84 30.84
CA VAL A 211 6.81 50.52 31.00
C VAL A 211 6.91 49.90 29.61
N GLU A 212 8.15 49.86 29.13
CA GLU A 212 8.63 49.19 27.92
C GLU A 212 7.81 47.93 27.61
N ASP A 213 7.27 47.88 26.38
CA ASP A 213 6.74 46.68 25.74
C ASP A 213 7.74 45.51 25.92
N PRO A 214 7.47 44.50 26.77
CA PRO A 214 8.22 43.27 26.73
C PRO A 214 7.64 42.45 25.59
N GLY A 215 7.95 42.89 24.37
CA GLY A 215 7.76 42.21 23.11
C GLY A 215 6.35 41.70 22.84
N LYS A 216 5.66 42.31 21.87
CA LYS A 216 4.85 41.54 20.92
C LYS A 216 5.60 40.25 20.55
N PRO A 217 5.09 39.04 20.86
CA PRO A 217 5.40 37.90 20.03
C PRO A 217 4.70 38.17 18.70
N GLU A 218 5.48 38.52 17.70
CA GLU A 218 5.05 38.40 16.31
C GLU A 218 4.46 37.00 16.10
N ASP A 219 3.21 36.97 15.64
CA ASP A 219 2.60 35.87 14.88
C ASP A 219 2.92 34.42 15.32
N GLN A 220 2.89 34.17 16.62
CA GLN A 220 2.78 32.82 17.14
C GLN A 220 1.32 32.58 17.53
N ALA A 221 0.70 31.68 16.76
CA ALA A 221 -0.56 31.01 17.05
C ALA A 221 -0.72 30.80 18.56
N PRO A 222 -1.96 30.91 19.10
CA PRO A 222 -2.21 30.84 20.54
C PRO A 222 -1.41 29.67 21.09
N ALA A 223 -0.46 29.98 22.00
CA ALA A 223 0.40 28.99 22.62
C ALA A 223 -0.47 27.78 22.91
N GLU A 224 -0.21 26.71 22.16
CA GLU A 224 -0.92 25.48 22.34
C GLU A 224 -0.65 25.13 23.81
N GLU A 225 -1.68 25.15 24.65
CA GLU A 225 -1.73 24.24 25.81
C GLU A 225 -1.81 22.82 25.19
N SER A 226 -0.76 22.42 24.46
CA SER A 226 -0.45 21.09 23.96
C SER A 226 0.61 20.44 24.84
N GLU A 227 0.87 20.98 26.03
CA GLU A 227 1.49 20.19 27.10
C GLU A 227 0.48 19.12 27.52
N ASP A 228 0.50 18.08 26.69
CA ASP A 228 0.00 16.74 26.81
C ASP A 228 -1.37 16.60 27.45
N GLU A 229 -2.41 16.70 26.62
CA GLU A 229 -3.73 16.11 26.89
C GLU A 229 -3.59 14.64 27.40
N ALA A 230 -2.53 13.94 26.98
CA ALA A 230 -2.10 12.63 27.46
C ALA A 230 -1.56 12.62 28.92
N GLU A 231 -0.81 13.63 29.36
CA GLU A 231 -0.33 13.75 30.74
C GLU A 231 -1.45 14.12 31.69
N TYR A 232 -2.36 15.00 31.27
CA TYR A 232 -3.56 15.29 32.03
C TYR A 232 -4.46 14.04 32.17
N TYR A 233 -4.54 13.19 31.15
CA TYR A 233 -5.23 11.89 31.22
C TYR A 233 -4.55 10.94 32.23
N ARG A 234 -3.22 10.82 32.18
CA ARG A 234 -2.43 10.02 33.13
C ARG A 234 -2.63 10.47 34.59
N GLN A 235 -2.61 11.77 34.84
CA GLN A 235 -2.71 12.33 36.20
C GLN A 235 -4.12 12.25 36.79
N ALA A 236 -5.16 12.26 35.94
CA ALA A 236 -6.56 12.23 36.39
C ALA A 236 -7.12 10.81 36.57
N VAL A 237 -6.61 9.82 35.83
CA VAL A 237 -7.23 8.48 35.74
C VAL A 237 -6.29 7.36 36.18
N GLY A 238 -4.97 7.57 36.18
CA GLY A 238 -3.98 6.56 36.56
C GLY A 238 -3.86 5.39 35.57
N GLU A 239 -4.43 5.51 34.38
CA GLU A 239 -4.43 4.51 33.31
C GLU A 239 -3.92 5.16 32.02
N GLU A 240 -3.14 4.44 31.23
CA GLU A 240 -2.61 4.94 29.96
C GLU A 240 -3.74 5.04 28.92
N PRO A 241 -3.73 6.06 28.04
CA PRO A 241 -4.65 6.10 26.92
C PRO A 241 -4.39 4.88 26.02
N ASP A 242 -5.44 4.11 25.69
CA ASP A 242 -5.36 2.95 24.79
C ASP A 242 -4.53 3.32 23.54
N GLU A 243 -3.35 2.71 23.38
CA GLU A 243 -2.43 2.91 22.26
C GLU A 243 -2.99 2.30 20.97
N GLY A 244 -4.03 2.94 20.44
CA GLY A 244 -4.59 2.68 19.12
C GLY A 244 -3.89 3.51 18.06
N ILE A 245 -2.71 3.07 17.63
CA ILE A 245 -2.06 3.40 16.34
C ILE A 245 -1.44 4.82 16.28
N VAL A 246 -0.27 4.99 16.90
CA VAL A 246 0.76 5.92 16.41
C VAL A 246 1.94 5.08 15.92
N SER A 247 1.70 4.30 14.87
CA SER A 247 2.79 3.65 14.13
C SER A 247 3.43 4.68 13.21
N TYR A 248 4.67 5.04 13.52
CA TYR A 248 5.56 5.89 12.74
C TYR A 248 5.38 5.69 11.22
N GLN A 249 4.79 6.70 10.61
CA GLN A 249 4.77 6.91 9.18
C GLN A 249 6.19 7.35 8.76
N ILE A 250 7.08 6.40 8.51
CA ILE A 250 8.23 6.65 7.63
C ILE A 250 7.69 6.58 6.19
N ILE A 251 7.26 7.74 5.68
CA ILE A 251 7.16 7.96 4.24
C ILE A 251 8.61 8.14 3.77
N CYS A 252 9.22 7.05 3.32
CA CYS A 252 10.27 7.17 2.31
C CYS A 252 9.61 7.03 0.94
N GLU A 253 9.58 8.13 0.22
CA GLU A 253 9.47 8.18 -1.23
C GLU A 253 10.33 7.10 -1.89
N VAL A 254 9.75 6.34 -2.81
CA VAL A 254 10.04 6.36 -4.26
C VAL A 254 9.11 5.31 -4.89
N LEU A 255 7.97 5.76 -5.39
CA LEU A 255 7.10 4.95 -6.27
C LEU A 255 7.47 5.24 -7.73
N PRO A 256 7.88 4.23 -8.51
CA PRO A 256 7.48 4.14 -9.89
C PRO A 256 6.33 3.13 -9.98
N LEU A 257 5.15 3.65 -10.33
CA LEU A 257 3.98 2.89 -10.75
C LEU A 257 4.38 1.74 -11.70
N GLN A 258 4.04 0.50 -11.32
CA GLN A 258 4.05 -0.61 -12.26
C GLN A 258 2.85 -1.52 -11.98
N PHE A 259 1.91 -1.45 -12.93
CA PHE A 259 0.71 -2.27 -13.01
C PHE A 259 1.10 -3.76 -13.03
N ALA A 260 0.58 -4.51 -12.07
CA ALA A 260 0.71 -5.96 -11.98
C ALA A 260 -0.47 -6.61 -12.71
N LEU A 261 -0.18 -7.49 -13.67
CA LEU A 261 -1.18 -8.32 -14.33
C LEU A 261 -1.36 -9.59 -13.51
N VAL A 262 -2.53 -9.78 -12.89
CA VAL A 262 -2.89 -11.08 -12.31
C VAL A 262 -3.55 -11.89 -13.42
N LEU A 263 -2.83 -12.88 -13.95
CA LEU A 263 -3.43 -13.87 -14.83
C LEU A 263 -3.93 -15.02 -13.93
N ILE A 264 -5.21 -14.99 -13.57
CA ILE A 264 -5.85 -16.14 -12.92
C ILE A 264 -6.09 -17.17 -14.01
N CYS A 265 -5.17 -18.12 -14.16
CA CYS A 265 -5.37 -19.26 -15.04
C CYS A 265 -6.31 -20.24 -14.33
N SER A 266 -7.61 -20.09 -14.55
CA SER A 266 -8.60 -21.12 -14.21
C SER A 266 -8.47 -22.26 -15.22
N LEU A 267 -7.51 -23.16 -15.00
CA LEU A 267 -7.53 -24.49 -15.60
C LEU A 267 -8.42 -25.38 -14.73
N THR A 268 -9.69 -25.46 -15.12
CA THR A 268 -10.52 -26.64 -14.88
C THR A 268 -11.24 -26.97 -16.19
N PRO A 269 -11.34 -28.27 -16.53
CA PRO A 269 -11.85 -28.76 -17.83
C PRO A 269 -13.32 -28.40 -18.08
#